data_AF-A0A9N9B205-F1
#
_entry.id   AF-A0A9N9B205-F1
#
_cell.length_a   1.000
_cell.length_b   1.000
_cell.length_c   1.000
_cell.angle_alpha   90.00
_cell.angle_beta   90.00
_cell.angle_gamma   90.00
#
_symmetry.space_group_name_H-M   'P 1'
#
loop_
_entity.id
_entity.type
_entity.pdbx_description
1 polymer ?
#
loop_
_entity_poly.entity_id
_entity_poly.type
_entity_poly.pdbx_seq_one_letter_code
_entity_poly.pdbx_strand_id
1 'polypeptide(L)'
;MNQFFAPSKFIITLDKSAKNIVSPTWNDGNNSKFELDMPERLILMANHQGMQFFKFIFLKRNWDADRNVLTKTMDRLADSKEPLWLLIFPEGTVVSKSARNKSKSYSEKNGLRDLEHLLLPRSTGLHFCTKALRKSVDYIYDLTIGFEGISVGQFPEDIYTLRGMYILGKYPRSVHIHIRKFLISEIPEEEEKFTEWLRQRWVEKDALMSEFYAKGKFPSFESSSPPKVVPLKLNSIFELANMWYFMIMFVWMFYNVPYFSNILFDKFSKFSLNMM
;
A
#
# COMPACT_ATOMS: atom_id res chain seq x y z
N MET A 1 -13.89 -10.21 1.91
CA MET A 1 -14.43 -9.55 3.12
C MET A 1 -14.98 -8.15 2.83
N ASN A 2 -14.27 -7.31 2.07
CA ASN A 2 -14.75 -5.97 1.68
C ASN A 2 -16.15 -5.96 1.06
N GLN A 3 -16.51 -6.91 0.19
CA GLN A 3 -17.85 -6.92 -0.43
C GLN A 3 -19.04 -6.94 0.57
N PHE A 4 -18.86 -7.56 1.76
CA PHE A 4 -19.95 -7.70 2.75
C PHE A 4 -20.02 -6.52 3.73
N PHE A 5 -18.88 -5.91 4.08
CA PHE A 5 -18.81 -4.88 5.12
C PHE A 5 -18.50 -3.49 4.57
N ALA A 6 -17.87 -3.40 3.39
CA ALA A 6 -17.46 -2.16 2.74
C ALA A 6 -17.40 -2.36 1.21
N PRO A 7 -18.55 -2.48 0.52
CA PRO A 7 -18.63 -2.63 -0.94
C PRO A 7 -18.24 -1.32 -1.67
N SER A 8 -16.98 -0.91 -1.51
CA SER A 8 -16.41 0.24 -2.19
C SER A 8 -16.06 -0.12 -3.63
N LYS A 9 -16.36 0.78 -4.56
CA LYS A 9 -15.92 0.66 -5.95
C LYS A 9 -14.53 1.28 -6.09
N PHE A 10 -13.59 0.57 -6.71
CA PHE A 10 -12.32 1.18 -7.10
C PHE A 10 -12.47 1.83 -8.48
N ILE A 11 -12.11 3.10 -8.58
CA ILE A 11 -12.14 3.87 -9.81
C ILE A 11 -10.70 4.22 -10.19
N ILE A 12 -10.20 3.60 -11.26
CA ILE A 12 -8.82 3.82 -11.70
C ILE A 12 -8.81 4.82 -12.85
N THR A 13 -7.98 5.85 -12.70
CA THR A 13 -7.67 6.86 -13.71
C THR A 13 -6.18 6.80 -14.03
N LEU A 14 -5.85 6.89 -15.31
CA LEU A 14 -4.48 6.83 -15.80
C LEU A 14 -4.11 8.19 -16.38
N ASP A 15 -2.90 8.65 -16.08
CA ASP A 15 -2.26 9.73 -16.81
C ASP A 15 -1.74 9.25 -18.19
N LYS A 16 -1.43 10.19 -19.09
CA LYS A 16 -0.84 9.90 -20.42
C LYS A 16 0.32 8.94 -20.34
N SER A 17 1.18 9.14 -19.34
CA SER A 17 2.39 8.35 -19.09
C SER A 17 2.09 6.87 -18.78
N ALA A 18 0.90 6.58 -18.26
CA ALA A 18 0.47 5.28 -17.75
C ALA A 18 -0.46 4.51 -18.72
N LYS A 19 -0.68 5.00 -19.94
CA LYS A 19 -1.67 4.46 -20.89
C LYS A 19 -1.52 2.95 -21.19
N ASN A 20 -0.28 2.45 -21.23
CA ASN A 20 0.02 1.07 -21.62
C ASN A 20 -0.02 0.05 -20.47
N ILE A 21 -0.40 0.46 -19.24
CA ILE A 21 -0.40 -0.43 -18.06
C ILE A 21 -1.64 -1.33 -18.04
N VAL A 22 -2.74 -0.92 -18.67
CA VAL A 22 -4.01 -1.65 -18.61
C VAL A 22 -4.36 -2.24 -19.97
N SER A 23 -4.22 -3.54 -20.10
CA SER A 23 -4.76 -4.32 -21.22
C SER A 23 -6.26 -4.53 -21.03
N PRO A 24 -7.11 -4.34 -22.06
CA PRO A 24 -8.52 -4.68 -21.98
C PRO A 24 -8.68 -6.21 -22.04
N THR A 25 -9.04 -6.85 -20.93
CA THR A 25 -9.39 -8.27 -20.89
C THR A 25 -10.90 -8.43 -20.93
N TRP A 26 -11.42 -8.77 -22.12
CA TRP A 26 -12.79 -9.25 -22.41
C TRP A 26 -13.97 -8.50 -21.76
N ASN A 27 -14.84 -7.92 -22.61
CA ASN A 27 -16.02 -7.17 -22.18
C ASN A 27 -17.25 -8.09 -22.17
N ASP A 28 -17.51 -8.77 -21.05
CA ASP A 28 -18.71 -9.61 -20.90
C ASP A 28 -19.89 -8.77 -20.42
N GLY A 29 -20.44 -7.93 -21.30
CA GLY A 29 -21.76 -7.26 -21.26
C GLY A 29 -22.17 -6.38 -20.06
N ASN A 30 -21.66 -6.65 -18.86
CA ASN A 30 -22.01 -6.08 -17.56
C ASN A 30 -20.78 -5.82 -16.67
N ASN A 31 -19.62 -6.44 -16.94
CA ASN A 31 -18.38 -6.17 -16.21
C ASN A 31 -17.18 -6.17 -17.17
N SER A 32 -16.52 -5.02 -17.29
CA SER A 32 -15.17 -4.95 -17.86
C SER A 32 -14.18 -5.45 -16.81
N LYS A 33 -13.62 -6.65 -16.99
CA LYS A 33 -12.46 -7.09 -16.21
C LYS A 33 -11.23 -6.35 -16.75
N PHE A 34 -10.39 -5.89 -15.84
CA PHE A 34 -9.11 -5.28 -16.17
C PHE A 34 -8.06 -6.05 -15.42
N GLU A 35 -7.13 -6.62 -16.16
CA GLU A 35 -5.91 -7.15 -15.59
C GLU A 35 -4.92 -5.99 -15.56
N LEU A 36 -4.63 -5.49 -14.35
CA LEU A 36 -3.39 -4.78 -14.15
C LEU A 36 -2.34 -5.88 -14.15
N ASP A 37 -1.46 -5.87 -15.15
CA ASP A 37 -0.33 -6.79 -15.25
C ASP A 37 0.64 -6.45 -14.12
N MET A 38 0.26 -6.89 -12.92
CA MET A 38 1.01 -6.72 -11.69
C MET A 38 1.86 -7.97 -11.54
N PRO A 39 3.18 -7.87 -11.63
CA PRO A 39 3.99 -9.06 -11.47
C PRO A 39 3.96 -9.52 -10.00
N GLU A 40 4.09 -10.84 -9.81
CA GLU A 40 3.55 -11.66 -8.70
C GLU A 40 4.02 -11.38 -7.25
N ARG A 41 4.73 -10.28 -6.95
CA ARG A 41 5.23 -9.98 -5.59
C ARG A 41 5.13 -8.51 -5.18
N LEU A 42 4.19 -8.20 -4.28
CA LEU A 42 4.04 -6.92 -3.57
C LEU A 42 4.86 -6.89 -2.26
N ILE A 43 5.92 -6.06 -2.16
CA ILE A 43 6.56 -5.75 -0.86
C ILE A 43 6.00 -4.42 -0.35
N LEU A 44 5.12 -4.53 0.64
CA LEU A 44 4.56 -3.41 1.39
C LEU A 44 5.56 -3.01 2.51
N MET A 45 5.50 -1.76 2.98
CA MET A 45 6.15 -1.33 4.22
C MET A 45 5.06 -0.97 5.24
N ALA A 46 5.01 -1.69 6.36
CA ALA A 46 4.07 -1.47 7.46
C ALA A 46 4.66 -1.99 8.78
N ASN A 47 4.19 -1.41 9.89
CA ASN A 47 4.66 -1.71 11.23
C ASN A 47 3.81 -2.82 11.87
N HIS A 48 4.22 -4.08 11.76
CA HIS A 48 3.86 -5.14 12.72
C HIS A 48 4.80 -6.35 12.58
N GLN A 49 5.06 -7.09 13.67
CA GLN A 49 6.00 -8.22 13.70
C GLN A 49 5.64 -9.36 12.73
N GLY A 50 4.35 -9.57 12.45
CA GLY A 50 3.87 -10.53 11.45
C GLY A 50 4.21 -10.17 9.99
N MET A 51 4.63 -8.93 9.72
CA MET A 51 5.00 -8.49 8.37
C MET A 51 6.43 -8.89 7.98
N GLN A 52 7.22 -9.40 8.94
CA GLN A 52 8.54 -10.00 8.67
C GLN A 52 8.45 -11.19 7.72
N PHE A 53 7.35 -11.96 7.78
CA PHE A 53 7.10 -13.10 6.87
C PHE A 53 6.84 -12.68 5.42
N PHE A 54 6.48 -11.42 5.18
CA PHE A 54 6.22 -10.87 3.85
C PHE A 54 7.42 -10.06 3.29
N LYS A 55 8.62 -10.26 3.84
CA LYS A 55 9.88 -9.57 3.44
C LYS A 55 9.83 -8.04 3.55
N PHE A 56 9.07 -7.52 4.50
CA PHE A 56 8.98 -6.08 4.76
C PHE A 56 10.31 -5.53 5.28
N ILE A 57 10.65 -4.30 4.87
CA ILE A 57 11.82 -3.58 5.38
C ILE A 57 11.40 -2.76 6.60
N PHE A 58 11.86 -3.17 7.79
CA PHE A 58 11.60 -2.44 9.02
C PHE A 58 12.64 -1.34 9.20
N LEU A 59 12.17 -0.10 9.24
CA LEU A 59 13.01 1.09 9.43
C LEU A 59 12.75 1.66 10.82
N LYS A 60 13.83 2.02 11.52
CA LYS A 60 13.80 2.74 12.81
C LYS A 60 13.48 4.23 12.64
N ARG A 61 13.31 4.70 11.41
CA ARG A 61 13.13 6.12 11.05
C ARG A 61 14.36 6.96 11.44
N ASN A 62 15.54 6.32 11.46
CA ASN A 62 16.83 6.95 11.69
C ASN A 62 17.80 6.45 10.63
N TRP A 63 18.25 7.38 9.79
CA TRP A 63 19.11 7.06 8.64
C TRP A 63 20.38 6.30 9.04
N ASP A 64 21.07 6.74 10.08
CA ASP A 64 22.35 6.12 10.47
C ASP A 64 22.18 4.69 10.94
N ALA A 65 21.05 4.39 11.61
CA ALA A 65 20.73 3.04 12.06
C ALA A 65 20.24 2.13 10.93
N ASP A 66 19.53 2.70 9.95
CA ASP A 66 18.82 1.94 8.92
C ASP A 66 19.65 1.75 7.64
N ARG A 67 20.63 2.64 7.38
CA ARG A 67 21.42 2.67 6.12
C ARG A 67 21.99 1.31 5.75
N ASN A 68 22.68 0.64 6.67
CA ASN A 68 23.34 -0.64 6.38
C ASN A 68 22.35 -1.76 6.04
N VAL A 69 21.19 -1.80 6.71
CA VAL A 69 20.15 -2.80 6.45
C VAL A 69 19.49 -2.51 5.11
N LEU A 70 19.23 -1.24 4.82
CA LEU A 70 18.63 -0.80 3.57
C LEU A 70 19.55 -1.09 2.38
N THR A 71 20.84 -0.76 2.47
CA THR A 71 21.84 -1.09 1.42
C THR A 71 21.85 -2.58 1.11
N LYS A 72 22.05 -3.44 2.11
CA LYS A 72 22.07 -4.91 1.92
C LYS A 72 20.78 -5.42 1.29
N THR A 73 19.64 -4.84 1.68
CA THR A 73 18.35 -5.24 1.12
C THR A 73 18.22 -4.80 -0.31
N MET A 74 18.60 -3.56 -0.65
CA MET A 74 18.54 -3.04 -2.01
C MET A 74 19.50 -3.79 -2.94
N ASP A 75 20.73 -4.09 -2.52
CA ASP A 75 21.69 -4.86 -3.32
C ASP A 75 21.13 -6.23 -3.69
N ARG A 76 20.60 -6.95 -2.69
CA ARG A 76 19.95 -8.25 -2.90
C ARG A 76 18.75 -8.16 -3.85
N LEU A 77 17.99 -7.06 -3.77
CA LEU A 77 16.83 -6.83 -4.64
C LEU A 77 17.24 -6.43 -6.05
N ALA A 78 18.34 -5.71 -6.22
CA ALA A 78 18.88 -5.31 -7.51
C ALA A 78 19.40 -6.52 -8.31
N ASP A 79 20.01 -7.50 -7.64
CA ASP A 79 20.53 -8.72 -8.26
C ASP A 79 19.46 -9.81 -8.49
N SER A 80 18.27 -9.63 -7.92
CA SER A 80 17.17 -10.59 -8.04
C SER A 80 16.55 -10.55 -9.43
N LYS A 81 16.31 -11.72 -10.03
CA LYS A 81 15.51 -11.86 -11.26
C LYS A 81 14.01 -11.95 -10.98
N GLU A 82 13.63 -12.03 -9.70
CA GLU A 82 12.21 -12.05 -9.32
C GLU A 82 11.59 -10.66 -9.48
N PRO A 83 10.32 -10.57 -9.88
CA PRO A 83 9.65 -9.28 -9.92
C PRO A 83 9.56 -8.61 -8.55
N LEU A 84 9.82 -7.30 -8.52
CA LEU A 84 9.87 -6.50 -7.31
C LEU A 84 8.80 -5.40 -7.34
N TRP A 85 8.01 -5.33 -6.27
CA TRP A 85 7.28 -4.13 -5.90
C TRP A 85 7.84 -3.59 -4.60
N LEU A 86 8.32 -2.34 -4.63
CA LEU A 86 8.75 -1.63 -3.44
C LEU A 86 7.80 -0.46 -3.20
N LEU A 87 6.88 -0.60 -2.25
CA LEU A 87 5.97 0.48 -1.89
C LEU A 87 6.61 1.42 -0.86
N ILE A 88 6.72 2.70 -1.20
CA ILE A 88 7.28 3.75 -0.34
C ILE A 88 6.26 4.87 -0.19
N PHE A 89 6.11 5.37 1.04
CA PHE A 89 5.34 6.58 1.36
C PHE A 89 6.29 7.70 1.78
N PRO A 90 6.69 8.61 0.87
CA PRO A 90 7.66 9.66 1.18
C PRO A 90 7.23 10.60 2.31
N GLU A 91 5.93 10.72 2.59
CA GLU A 91 5.40 11.51 3.72
C GLU A 91 5.80 10.91 5.08
N GLY A 92 6.04 9.59 5.13
CA GLY A 92 6.46 8.84 6.32
C GLY A 92 5.37 8.63 7.38
N THR A 93 4.18 9.20 7.19
CA THR A 93 3.02 9.08 8.09
C THR A 93 1.73 9.39 7.35
N VAL A 94 0.59 9.06 7.97
CA VAL A 94 -0.75 9.45 7.49
C VAL A 94 -1.00 10.94 7.77
N VAL A 95 -1.76 11.58 6.89
CA VAL A 95 -2.23 12.96 7.06
C VAL A 95 -3.19 13.04 8.25
N SER A 96 -2.83 13.88 9.22
CA SER A 96 -3.64 14.20 10.38
C SER A 96 -3.44 15.67 10.75
N LYS A 97 -4.30 16.23 11.62
CA LYS A 97 -4.15 17.61 12.09
C LYS A 97 -2.76 17.89 12.68
N SER A 98 -2.24 16.96 13.48
CA SER A 98 -0.90 17.08 14.08
C SER A 98 0.21 17.00 13.04
N ALA A 99 0.11 16.07 12.09
CA ALA A 99 1.11 15.93 11.03
C ALA A 99 1.12 17.14 10.08
N ARG A 100 -0.06 17.67 9.72
CA ARG A 100 -0.20 18.89 8.91
C ARG A 100 0.44 20.10 9.58
N ASN A 101 0.19 20.31 10.88
CA ASN A 101 0.84 21.39 11.63
C ASN A 101 2.37 21.28 11.60
N LYS A 102 2.92 20.07 11.80
CA LYS A 102 4.36 19.83 11.72
C LYS A 102 4.92 20.09 10.32
N SER A 103 4.21 19.64 9.28
CA SER A 103 4.60 19.89 7.89
C SER A 103 4.57 21.39 7.57
N LYS A 104 3.58 22.13 8.06
CA LYS A 104 3.48 23.58 7.91
C LYS A 104 4.65 24.30 8.58
N SER A 105 4.94 24.02 9.85
CA SER A 105 6.10 24.62 10.54
C SER A 105 7.43 24.28 9.84
N TYR A 106 7.55 23.08 9.28
CA TYR A 106 8.72 22.71 8.48
C TYR A 106 8.80 23.52 7.18
N SER A 107 7.67 23.73 6.50
CA SER A 107 7.62 24.55 5.27
C SER A 107 8.05 26.00 5.54
N GLU A 108 7.52 26.62 6.60
CA GLU A 108 7.83 27.99 7.02
C GLU A 108 9.32 28.15 7.38
N LYS A 109 9.86 27.20 8.16
CA LYS A 109 11.28 27.22 8.56
C LYS A 109 12.24 27.12 7.37
N ASN A 110 11.87 26.39 6.33
CA ASN A 110 12.74 26.12 5.17
C ASN A 110 12.39 26.99 3.95
N GLY A 111 11.46 27.94 4.08
CA GLY A 111 11.01 28.79 2.97
C GLY A 111 10.36 28.01 1.82
N LEU A 112 9.73 26.86 2.13
CA LEU A 112 9.05 26.01 1.16
C LEU A 112 7.58 26.39 1.07
N ARG A 113 6.98 26.16 -0.10
CA ARG A 113 5.53 26.26 -0.27
C ARG A 113 4.82 25.23 0.62
N ASP A 114 3.87 25.69 1.43
CA ASP A 114 2.97 24.80 2.17
C ASP A 114 1.97 24.14 1.20
N LEU A 115 1.64 22.89 1.47
CA LEU A 115 0.66 22.10 0.71
C LEU A 115 -0.65 22.06 1.49
N GLU A 116 -1.80 22.15 0.83
CA GLU A 116 -3.08 22.25 1.51
C GLU A 116 -3.61 20.88 1.95
N HIS A 117 -3.48 19.89 1.08
CA HIS A 117 -4.09 18.55 1.24
C HIS A 117 -3.08 17.47 1.61
N LEU A 118 -1.80 17.65 1.27
CA LEU A 118 -0.76 16.65 1.46
C LEU A 118 0.31 17.07 2.49
N LEU A 119 1.14 16.13 2.92
CA LEU A 119 2.34 16.41 3.70
C LEU A 119 3.55 16.59 2.78
N LEU A 120 4.52 17.40 3.18
CA LEU A 120 5.76 17.54 2.42
C LEU A 120 6.53 16.21 2.39
N PRO A 121 7.03 15.77 1.22
CA PRO A 121 7.71 14.49 1.10
C PRO A 121 9.13 14.57 1.67
N ARG A 122 9.60 13.44 2.21
CA ARG A 122 11.00 13.20 2.57
C ARG A 122 11.69 12.45 1.43
N SER A 123 12.75 13.03 0.89
CA SER A 123 13.42 12.51 -0.31
C SER A 123 14.40 11.37 -0.03
N THR A 124 15.12 11.39 1.09
CA THR A 124 16.29 10.52 1.37
C THR A 124 16.02 9.04 1.10
N GLY A 125 14.94 8.47 1.66
CA GLY A 125 14.65 7.05 1.50
C GLY A 125 14.30 6.66 0.06
N LEU A 126 13.47 7.47 -0.61
CA LEU A 126 13.08 7.21 -2.00
C LEU A 126 14.26 7.41 -2.96
N HIS A 127 15.07 8.44 -2.74
CA HIS A 127 16.29 8.71 -3.52
C HIS A 127 17.27 7.55 -3.42
N PHE A 128 17.52 7.05 -2.20
CA PHE A 128 18.40 5.91 -1.98
C PHE A 128 17.93 4.66 -2.70
N CYS A 129 16.65 4.29 -2.54
CA CYS A 129 16.08 3.12 -3.20
C CYS A 129 16.11 3.26 -4.73
N THR A 130 15.78 4.45 -5.25
CA THR A 130 15.82 4.75 -6.70
C THR A 130 17.23 4.58 -7.24
N LYS A 131 18.24 5.13 -6.54
CA LYS A 131 19.64 5.03 -6.95
C LYS A 131 20.14 3.59 -6.95
N ALA A 132 19.81 2.81 -5.92
CA ALA A 132 20.25 1.43 -5.79
C ALA A 132 19.59 0.50 -6.83
N LEU A 133 18.31 0.73 -7.14
CA LEU A 133 17.53 -0.10 -8.05
C LEU A 133 17.54 0.39 -9.50
N ARG A 134 18.24 1.48 -9.82
CA ARG A 134 18.26 2.10 -11.17
C ARG A 134 18.68 1.15 -12.28
N LYS A 135 19.47 0.12 -11.97
CA LYS A 135 19.93 -0.88 -12.96
C LYS A 135 18.95 -2.03 -13.19
N SER A 136 18.02 -2.26 -12.25
CA SER A 136 17.11 -3.41 -12.27
C SER A 136 15.65 -3.01 -12.48
N VAL A 137 15.31 -1.73 -12.31
CA VAL A 137 13.95 -1.21 -12.41
C VAL A 137 13.88 -0.13 -13.48
N ASP A 138 12.96 -0.28 -14.43
CA ASP A 138 12.79 0.71 -15.51
C ASP A 138 11.89 1.89 -15.10
N TYR A 139 10.90 1.65 -14.22
CA TYR A 139 9.82 2.59 -13.98
C TYR A 139 9.48 2.79 -12.50
N ILE A 140 9.13 4.02 -12.14
CA ILE A 140 8.48 4.36 -10.88
C ILE A 140 7.01 4.68 -11.14
N TYR A 141 6.14 3.96 -10.45
CA TYR A 141 4.71 4.23 -10.45
C TYR A 141 4.36 5.17 -9.31
N ASP A 142 3.65 6.23 -9.66
CA ASP A 142 3.15 7.19 -8.72
C ASP A 142 1.64 7.07 -8.59
N LEU A 143 1.18 6.82 -7.36
CA LEU A 143 -0.23 6.59 -7.04
C LEU A 143 -0.74 7.73 -6.16
N THR A 144 -1.87 8.31 -6.55
CA THR A 144 -2.63 9.26 -5.74
C THR A 144 -4.02 8.69 -5.48
N ILE A 145 -4.44 8.65 -4.21
CA ILE A 145 -5.67 7.99 -3.79
C ILE A 145 -6.62 9.02 -3.19
N GLY A 146 -7.82 9.10 -3.72
CA GLY A 146 -8.91 9.93 -3.23
C GLY A 146 -10.07 9.08 -2.72
N PHE A 147 -10.59 9.40 -1.54
CA PHE A 147 -11.75 8.72 -0.96
C PHE A 147 -12.99 9.61 -1.11
N GLU A 148 -14.03 9.07 -1.74
CA GLU A 148 -15.32 9.77 -1.86
C GLU A 148 -15.98 9.92 -0.49
N GLY A 149 -16.58 11.08 -0.22
CA GLY A 149 -17.27 11.38 1.05
C GLY A 149 -16.40 12.08 2.10
N ILE A 150 -15.21 12.53 1.71
CA ILE A 150 -14.31 13.33 2.55
C ILE A 150 -14.26 14.76 2.03
N SER A 151 -14.52 15.72 2.91
CA SER A 151 -14.39 17.15 2.61
C SER A 151 -12.97 17.66 2.91
N VAL A 152 -12.63 18.83 2.36
CA VAL A 152 -11.35 19.50 2.65
C VAL A 152 -11.17 19.69 4.16
N GLY A 153 -9.98 19.33 4.67
CA GLY A 153 -9.64 19.42 6.08
C GLY A 153 -10.12 18.24 6.94
N GLN A 154 -10.86 17.29 6.37
CA GLN A 154 -11.19 16.03 7.02
C GLN A 154 -10.19 14.93 6.65
N PHE A 155 -9.95 14.01 7.58
CA PHE A 155 -8.99 12.92 7.39
C PHE A 155 -9.72 11.57 7.23
N PRO A 156 -9.33 10.73 6.25
CA PRO A 156 -9.95 9.42 6.05
C PRO A 156 -9.93 8.52 7.28
N GLU A 157 -8.85 8.59 8.07
CA GLU A 157 -8.65 7.77 9.27
C GLU A 157 -9.69 8.06 10.36
N ASP A 158 -10.14 9.32 10.48
CA ASP A 158 -11.13 9.74 11.46
C ASP A 158 -12.56 9.35 11.04
N ILE A 159 -12.84 9.35 9.72
CA ILE A 159 -14.16 9.09 9.17
C ILE A 159 -14.40 7.58 9.01
N TYR A 160 -13.46 6.89 8.37
CA TYR A 160 -13.57 5.48 8.00
C TYR A 160 -12.77 4.61 8.97
N THR A 161 -13.16 4.67 10.24
CA THR A 161 -12.57 3.81 11.28
C THR A 161 -12.95 2.34 11.05
N LEU A 162 -12.13 1.40 11.54
CA LEU A 162 -12.45 -0.03 11.48
C LEU A 162 -13.82 -0.34 12.09
N ARG A 163 -14.12 0.24 13.27
CA ARG A 163 -15.43 0.12 13.91
C ARG A 163 -16.55 0.70 13.03
N GLY A 164 -16.30 1.86 12.42
CA GLY A 164 -17.22 2.50 11.49
C GLY A 164 -17.55 1.59 10.30
N MET A 165 -16.53 1.02 9.67
CA MET A 165 -16.70 0.14 8.52
C MET A 165 -17.40 -1.17 8.88
N TYR A 166 -16.90 -1.90 9.88
CA TYR A 166 -17.38 -3.26 10.17
C TYR A 166 -18.67 -3.32 10.99
N ILE A 167 -18.99 -2.28 11.78
CA ILE A 167 -20.16 -2.30 12.67
C ILE A 167 -21.23 -1.29 12.23
N LEU A 168 -20.83 -0.09 11.81
CA LEU A 168 -21.76 1.01 11.51
C LEU A 168 -22.06 1.15 10.01
N GLY A 169 -21.45 0.33 9.15
CA GLY A 169 -21.61 0.42 7.70
C GLY A 169 -21.10 1.75 7.12
N LYS A 170 -20.16 2.43 7.80
CA LYS A 170 -19.53 3.66 7.34
C LYS A 170 -18.26 3.34 6.56
N TYR A 171 -18.35 3.33 5.24
CA TYR A 171 -17.25 3.06 4.32
C TYR A 171 -17.29 4.03 3.13
N PRO A 172 -16.16 4.28 2.45
CA PRO A 172 -16.15 5.12 1.25
C PRO A 172 -16.96 4.44 0.14
N ARG A 173 -17.84 5.18 -0.54
CA ARG A 173 -18.63 4.65 -1.65
C ARG A 173 -17.75 4.27 -2.83
N SER A 174 -16.80 5.14 -3.15
CA SER A 174 -15.80 4.93 -4.18
C SER A 174 -14.41 5.35 -3.70
N VAL A 175 -13.40 4.59 -4.12
CA VAL A 175 -11.99 4.91 -3.92
C VAL A 175 -11.39 5.16 -5.30
N HIS A 176 -10.96 6.39 -5.52
CA HIS A 176 -10.34 6.79 -6.76
C HIS A 176 -8.83 6.63 -6.66
N ILE A 177 -8.21 6.04 -7.67
CA ILE A 177 -6.76 5.89 -7.78
C ILE A 177 -6.33 6.55 -9.09
N HIS A 178 -5.44 7.51 -9.00
CA HIS A 178 -4.78 8.13 -10.14
C HIS A 178 -3.34 7.61 -10.25
N ILE A 179 -3.00 7.09 -11.41
CA ILE A 179 -1.71 6.44 -11.67
C ILE A 179 -0.93 7.24 -12.70
N ARG A 180 0.32 7.59 -12.34
CA ARG A 180 1.33 8.17 -13.23
C ARG A 180 2.53 7.23 -13.31
N LYS A 181 3.27 7.29 -14.41
CA LYS A 181 4.43 6.42 -14.66
C LYS A 181 5.62 7.29 -15.04
N PHE A 182 6.76 7.07 -14.40
CA PHE A 182 8.01 7.78 -14.70
C PHE A 182 9.10 6.80 -15.07
N LEU A 183 9.84 7.10 -16.13
CA LEU A 183 11.03 6.32 -16.51
C LEU A 183 12.18 6.69 -15.57
N ILE A 184 12.86 5.70 -14.98
CA ILE A 184 13.88 5.95 -13.96
C ILE A 184 15.08 6.73 -14.49
N SER A 185 15.34 6.64 -15.80
CA SER A 185 16.43 7.34 -16.48
C SER A 185 16.16 8.84 -16.64
N GLU A 186 14.91 9.29 -16.55
CA GLU A 186 14.53 10.72 -16.59
C GLU A 186 14.59 11.37 -15.21
N ILE A 187 14.72 10.58 -14.14
CA ILE A 187 14.74 11.06 -12.77
C ILE A 187 16.17 11.49 -12.40
N PRO A 188 16.38 12.68 -11.81
CA PRO A 188 17.73 13.14 -11.42
C PRO A 188 18.44 12.19 -10.44
N GLU A 189 19.77 12.08 -10.58
CA GLU A 189 20.60 11.26 -9.68
C GLU A 189 21.13 12.03 -8.47
N GLU A 190 21.40 13.31 -8.65
CA GLU A 190 21.88 14.20 -7.58
C GLU A 190 20.77 14.43 -6.56
N GLU A 191 21.10 14.37 -5.26
CA GLU A 191 20.13 14.38 -4.17
C GLU A 191 19.33 15.69 -4.12
N GLU A 192 19.97 16.83 -4.38
CA GLU A 192 19.35 18.14 -4.40
C GLU A 192 18.33 18.25 -5.54
N LYS A 193 18.73 17.87 -6.76
CA LYS A 193 17.85 17.89 -7.94
C LYS A 193 16.71 16.88 -7.80
N PHE A 194 16.97 15.71 -7.22
CA PHE A 194 15.95 14.71 -6.94
C PHE A 194 14.93 15.23 -5.92
N THR A 195 15.40 15.89 -4.86
CA THR A 195 14.55 16.47 -3.83
C THR A 195 13.62 17.52 -4.42
N GLU A 196 14.12 18.38 -5.30
CA GLU A 196 13.30 19.38 -5.98
C GLU A 196 12.31 18.73 -6.95
N TRP A 197 12.75 17.75 -7.74
CA TRP A 197 11.88 16.96 -8.61
C TRP A 197 10.73 16.31 -7.82
N LEU A 198 11.03 15.72 -6.65
CA LEU A 198 10.04 15.08 -5.80
C LEU A 198 9.03 16.09 -5.22
N ARG A 199 9.51 17.26 -4.77
CA ARG A 199 8.65 18.34 -4.27
C ARG A 199 7.70 18.83 -5.34
N GLN A 200 8.18 19.02 -6.57
CA GLN A 200 7.33 19.43 -7.68
C GLN A 200 6.22 18.41 -7.96
N ARG A 201 6.52 17.10 -7.89
CA ARG A 201 5.48 16.05 -8.01
C ARG A 201 4.44 16.14 -6.90
N TRP A 202 4.82 16.51 -5.68
CA TRP A 202 3.89 16.72 -4.56
C TRP A 202 3.02 17.96 -4.73
N VAL A 203 3.58 19.05 -5.29
CA VAL A 203 2.79 20.24 -5.66
C VAL A 203 1.71 19.89 -6.69
N GLU A 204 2.05 19.10 -7.70
CA GLU A 204 1.09 18.62 -8.69
C GLU A 204 0.01 17.72 -8.07
N LYS A 205 0.40 16.82 -7.15
CA LYS A 205 -0.57 15.98 -6.43
C LYS A 205 -1.49 16.79 -5.55
N ASP A 206 -0.98 17.84 -4.90
CA ASP A 206 -1.79 18.70 -4.05
C ASP A 206 -2.87 19.38 -4.89
N ALA A 207 -2.52 19.93 -6.06
CA ALA A 207 -3.47 20.50 -7.01
C ALA A 207 -4.48 19.44 -7.53
N LEU A 208 -4.01 18.23 -7.81
CA LEU A 208 -4.86 17.11 -8.21
C LEU A 208 -5.88 16.74 -7.11
N MET A 209 -5.47 16.79 -5.85
CA MET A 209 -6.34 16.57 -4.70
C MET A 209 -7.34 17.72 -4.52
N SER A 210 -6.93 18.97 -4.75
CA SER A 210 -7.85 20.11 -4.75
C SER A 210 -8.96 19.93 -5.78
N GLU A 211 -8.61 19.50 -6.99
CA GLU A 211 -9.58 19.19 -8.04
C GLU A 211 -10.49 18.01 -7.64
N PHE A 212 -9.93 16.96 -7.04
CA PHE A 212 -10.69 15.82 -6.54
C PHE A 212 -11.72 16.24 -5.48
N TYR A 213 -11.34 17.08 -4.51
CA TYR A 213 -12.27 17.57 -3.50
C TYR A 213 -13.36 18.48 -4.08
N ALA A 214 -13.04 19.24 -5.14
CA ALA A 214 -14.02 20.09 -5.81
C ALA A 214 -15.01 19.31 -6.70
N LYS A 215 -14.54 18.28 -7.42
CA LYS A 215 -15.32 17.57 -8.45
C LYS A 215 -15.76 16.16 -8.07
N GLY A 216 -15.22 15.60 -6.99
CA GLY A 216 -15.44 14.22 -6.55
C GLY A 216 -14.77 13.14 -7.41
N LYS A 217 -13.92 13.52 -8.37
CA LYS A 217 -13.21 12.60 -9.27
C LYS A 217 -11.91 13.22 -9.78
N PHE A 218 -10.93 12.38 -10.07
CA PHE A 218 -9.70 12.81 -10.74
C PHE A 218 -9.95 13.10 -12.23
N PRO A 219 -9.20 14.04 -12.84
CA PRO A 219 -9.22 14.28 -14.27
C PRO A 219 -8.81 13.01 -15.05
N SER A 220 -9.63 12.61 -16.03
CA SER A 220 -9.33 11.50 -16.92
C SER A 220 -8.57 12.00 -18.16
N PHE A 221 -7.52 11.29 -18.56
CA PHE A 221 -6.66 11.66 -19.70
C PHE A 221 -7.41 11.71 -21.04
N GLU A 222 -8.47 10.92 -21.21
CA GLU A 222 -9.34 10.96 -22.38
C GLU A 222 -10.79 11.20 -21.95
N SER A 223 -11.43 12.22 -22.50
CA SER A 223 -12.87 12.48 -22.39
C SER A 223 -13.73 11.31 -22.89
N SER A 224 -13.12 10.39 -23.64
CA SER A 224 -13.70 9.24 -24.34
C SER A 224 -13.38 7.87 -23.72
N SER A 225 -12.49 7.80 -22.72
CA SER A 225 -12.22 6.55 -21.99
C SER A 225 -12.81 6.68 -20.57
N PRO A 226 -13.98 6.07 -20.28
CA PRO A 226 -14.62 6.21 -18.98
C PRO A 226 -13.71 5.68 -17.86
N PRO A 227 -13.75 6.28 -16.65
CA PRO A 227 -13.07 5.75 -15.48
C PRO A 227 -13.37 4.26 -15.31
N LYS A 228 -12.32 3.45 -15.18
CA LYS A 228 -12.46 1.99 -15.09
C LYS A 228 -12.90 1.62 -13.68
N VAL A 229 -14.09 1.04 -13.58
CA VAL A 229 -14.69 0.62 -12.31
C VAL A 229 -14.37 -0.84 -12.06
N VAL A 230 -13.62 -1.14 -11.00
CA VAL A 230 -13.36 -2.52 -10.57
C VAL A 230 -14.29 -2.84 -9.40
N PRO A 231 -15.33 -3.67 -9.59
CA PRO A 231 -16.19 -4.10 -8.49
C PRO A 231 -15.46 -5.12 -7.62
N LEU A 232 -15.34 -4.86 -6.32
CA LEU A 232 -14.87 -5.86 -5.35
C LEU A 232 -15.98 -6.89 -5.13
N LYS A 233 -15.94 -8.00 -5.87
CA LYS A 233 -16.81 -9.15 -5.66
C LYS A 233 -15.98 -10.39 -5.32
N LEU A 234 -16.35 -11.08 -4.26
CA LEU A 234 -15.93 -12.45 -4.00
C LEU A 234 -16.62 -13.33 -5.04
N ASN A 235 -15.87 -14.26 -5.63
CA ASN A 235 -16.44 -15.21 -6.58
C ASN A 235 -17.36 -16.22 -5.85
N SER A 236 -17.07 -16.51 -4.59
CA SER A 236 -17.87 -17.41 -3.76
C SER A 236 -17.68 -17.15 -2.26
N ILE A 237 -18.74 -17.40 -1.46
CA ILE A 237 -18.70 -17.28 0.00
C ILE A 237 -17.77 -18.32 0.65
N PHE A 238 -17.47 -19.42 -0.07
CA PHE A 238 -16.56 -20.48 0.38
C PHE A 238 -15.09 -20.02 0.47
N GLU A 239 -14.68 -18.95 -0.25
CA GLU A 239 -13.34 -18.37 -0.08
C GLU A 239 -13.12 -17.85 1.34
N LEU A 240 -14.16 -17.32 1.99
CA LEU A 240 -14.09 -16.91 3.39
C LEU A 240 -13.94 -18.14 4.30
N ALA A 241 -14.67 -19.22 4.02
CA ALA A 241 -14.56 -20.46 4.79
C ALA A 241 -13.14 -21.06 4.72
N ASN A 242 -12.44 -20.95 3.59
CA ASN A 242 -11.04 -21.38 3.46
C ASN A 242 -10.09 -20.61 4.39
N MET A 243 -10.33 -19.31 4.64
CA MET A 243 -9.53 -18.56 5.63
C MET A 243 -9.74 -19.09 7.05
N TRP A 244 -10.97 -19.50 7.37
CA TRP A 244 -11.32 -20.01 8.69
C TRP A 244 -10.96 -21.49 8.88
N TYR A 245 -10.84 -22.27 7.81
CA TYR A 245 -10.43 -23.67 7.85
C TYR A 245 -9.09 -23.87 8.58
N PHE A 246 -8.10 -23.02 8.27
CA PHE A 246 -6.82 -23.02 8.97
C PHE A 246 -6.99 -22.71 10.46
N MET A 247 -7.82 -21.72 10.81
CA MET A 247 -8.09 -21.36 12.21
C MET A 247 -8.80 -22.48 12.98
N ILE A 248 -9.75 -23.19 12.36
CA ILE A 248 -10.46 -24.32 12.95
C ILE A 248 -9.49 -25.47 13.24
N MET A 249 -8.57 -25.77 12.32
CA MET A 249 -7.51 -26.77 12.54
C MET A 249 -6.60 -26.38 13.71
N PHE A 250 -6.21 -25.10 13.82
CA PHE A 250 -5.42 -24.62 14.96
C PHE A 250 -6.19 -24.71 16.28
N VAL A 251 -7.45 -24.29 16.33
CA VAL A 251 -8.28 -24.38 17.55
C VAL A 251 -8.47 -25.84 17.96
N TRP A 252 -8.74 -26.73 17.01
CA TRP A 252 -8.84 -28.18 17.27
C TRP A 252 -7.51 -28.74 17.79
N MET A 253 -6.38 -28.36 17.19
CA MET A 253 -5.06 -28.75 17.66
C MET A 253 -4.82 -28.27 19.11
N PHE A 254 -5.02 -26.99 19.40
CA PHE A 254 -4.82 -26.45 20.76
C PHE A 254 -5.77 -27.05 21.80
N TYR A 255 -7.01 -27.39 21.44
CA TYR A 255 -7.94 -28.08 22.32
C TYR A 255 -7.50 -29.52 22.63
N ASN A 256 -6.88 -30.20 21.66
CA ASN A 256 -6.42 -31.59 21.81
C ASN A 256 -4.96 -31.72 22.28
N VAL A 257 -4.15 -30.65 22.24
CA VAL A 257 -2.76 -30.65 22.74
C VAL A 257 -2.64 -31.12 24.19
N PRO A 258 -3.49 -30.70 25.15
CA PRO A 258 -3.47 -31.22 26.53
C PRO A 258 -3.79 -32.72 26.60
N TYR A 259 -4.69 -33.19 25.74
CA TYR A 259 -5.07 -34.60 25.68
C TYR A 259 -3.92 -35.46 25.14
N PHE A 260 -3.28 -35.02 24.06
CA PHE A 260 -2.10 -35.69 23.50
C PHE A 260 -0.88 -35.60 24.42
N SER A 261 -0.65 -34.49 25.12
CA SER A 261 0.46 -34.37 26.07
C SER A 261 0.28 -35.33 27.24
N ASN A 262 -0.95 -35.48 27.75
CA ASN A 262 -1.25 -36.42 28.84
C ASN A 262 -1.06 -37.88 28.40
N ILE A 263 -1.49 -38.25 27.19
CA ILE A 263 -1.27 -39.61 26.65
C ILE A 263 0.22 -39.89 26.41
N LEU A 264 0.97 -38.90 25.92
CA LEU A 264 2.42 -39.04 25.74
C LEU A 264 3.12 -39.21 27.09
N PHE A 265 2.79 -38.37 28.08
CA PHE A 265 3.37 -38.44 29.43
C PHE A 265 3.09 -39.80 30.10
N ASP A 266 1.86 -40.31 29.95
CA ASP A 266 1.45 -41.59 30.54
C ASP A 266 2.07 -42.80 29.84
N LYS A 267 2.36 -42.69 28.53
CA LYS A 267 3.17 -43.69 27.80
C LYS A 267 4.65 -43.63 28.19
N PHE A 268 5.21 -42.43 28.35
CA PHE A 268 6.60 -42.25 28.78
C PHE A 268 6.84 -42.72 30.22
N SER A 269 5.91 -42.49 31.14
CA SER A 269 5.99 -42.97 32.53
C SER A 269 5.95 -44.50 32.61
N LYS A 270 5.05 -45.15 31.87
CA LYS A 270 4.95 -46.62 31.78
C LYS A 270 6.16 -47.26 31.10
N PHE A 271 6.74 -46.61 30.10
CA PHE A 271 7.97 -47.08 29.45
C PHE A 271 9.18 -46.96 30.37
N SER A 272 9.28 -45.89 31.16
CA SER A 272 10.31 -45.71 32.20
C SER A 272 10.23 -46.76 33.30
N LEU A 273 9.02 -47.20 33.69
CA LEU A 273 8.86 -48.23 34.73
C LEU A 273 9.22 -49.65 34.25
N ASN A 274 9.13 -49.93 32.95
CA ASN A 274 9.47 -51.25 32.39
C ASN A 274 10.96 -51.44 32.04
N MET A 275 11.79 -50.39 32.20
CA MET A 275 13.25 -50.44 31.99
C MET A 275 14.07 -50.42 33.30
N MET A 276 13.41 -50.44 34.47
CA MET A 276 14.00 -50.67 35.80
C MET A 276 13.67 -52.09 36.27
#